data_AF-A0A941IDU7-F1
#
_entry.id   AF-A0A941IDU7-F1
#
_cell.length_a   1.000
_cell.length_b   1.000
_cell.length_c   1.000
_cell.angle_alpha   90.00
_cell.angle_beta   90.00
_cell.angle_gamma   90.00
#
_symmetry.space_group_name_H-M   'P 1'
#
loop_
_entity.id
_entity.type
_entity.pdbx_description
1 polymer ?
#
loop_
_entity_poly.entity_id
_entity_poly.type
_entity_poly.pdbx_seq_one_letter_code
_entity_poly.pdbx_strand_id
1 'polypeptide(L)'
;MTIDYNMFHLPAEIDLLFDNKKLDILKYLGILYHSKVNFRKRKLNFEQLLYYNSLLYAENKEYDIPLIYKYLKDKKRTNKIIINLENLGFIQIQGDIYTSTNKLKISITKKGIEEIDSWESENVKMQLEKIYIIMKNYPYDNKSIKFKDLLYEGEH
;
A
#
# COMPACT_ATOMS: atom_id res chain seq x y z
N MET A 1 -2.06 -40.26 25.39
CA MET A 1 -2.23 -39.79 24.01
C MET A 1 -2.27 -38.28 24.05
N THR A 2 -1.15 -37.65 23.72
CA THR A 2 -1.02 -36.20 23.56
C THR A 2 -1.60 -35.84 22.19
N ILE A 3 -2.66 -35.04 22.19
CA ILE A 3 -3.25 -34.50 20.97
C ILE A 3 -2.32 -33.37 20.53
N ASP A 4 -1.55 -33.61 19.47
CA ASP A 4 -0.77 -32.58 18.80
C ASP A 4 -1.74 -31.53 18.24
N TYR A 5 -1.79 -30.37 18.90
CA TYR A 5 -2.32 -29.15 18.32
C TYR A 5 -1.35 -28.68 17.24
N ASN A 6 -1.34 -29.38 16.10
CA ASN A 6 -0.84 -28.78 14.87
C ASN A 6 -1.77 -27.60 14.59
N MET A 7 -1.28 -26.41 14.94
CA MET A 7 -1.75 -25.11 14.48
C MET A 7 -2.01 -25.24 12.98
N PHE A 8 -3.28 -25.37 12.61
CA PHE A 8 -3.74 -25.17 11.24
C PHE A 8 -3.61 -23.67 10.95
N HIS A 9 -2.38 -23.18 10.84
CA HIS A 9 -2.14 -21.94 10.13
C HIS A 9 -2.50 -22.25 8.68
N LEU A 10 -3.62 -21.67 8.25
CA LEU A 10 -3.97 -21.61 6.84
C LEU A 10 -2.71 -21.15 6.09
N PRO A 11 -2.41 -21.75 4.92
CA PRO A 11 -1.31 -21.29 4.08
C PRO A 11 -1.36 -19.77 3.98
N ALA A 12 -0.22 -19.09 4.10
CA ALA A 12 -0.17 -17.62 4.12
C ALA A 12 -0.96 -17.01 2.94
N GLU A 13 -1.04 -17.76 1.85
CA GLU A 13 -1.85 -17.52 0.67
C GLU A 13 -3.33 -17.33 1.01
N ILE A 14 -3.92 -18.26 1.75
CA ILE A 14 -5.32 -18.23 2.18
C ILE A 14 -5.50 -17.17 3.28
N ASP A 15 -4.54 -17.03 4.19
CA ASP A 15 -4.64 -16.03 5.26
C ASP A 15 -4.63 -14.56 4.76
N LEU A 16 -3.86 -14.28 3.70
CA LEU A 16 -3.81 -12.99 3.01
C LEU A 16 -5.05 -12.73 2.13
N LEU A 17 -5.61 -13.78 1.51
CA LEU A 17 -6.82 -13.68 0.68
C LEU A 17 -8.08 -13.46 1.53
N PHE A 18 -8.11 -13.93 2.77
CA PHE A 18 -9.28 -13.85 3.64
C PHE A 18 -9.25 -12.64 4.58
N ASP A 19 -8.08 -12.06 4.88
CA ASP A 19 -7.97 -10.81 5.64
C ASP A 19 -7.60 -9.61 4.75
N ASN A 20 -8.64 -8.97 4.22
CA ASN A 20 -8.56 -7.72 3.46
C ASN A 20 -7.81 -6.58 4.20
N LYS A 21 -7.60 -6.66 5.52
CA LYS A 21 -6.81 -5.66 6.26
C LYS A 21 -5.31 -5.96 6.15
N LYS A 22 -4.89 -7.23 6.24
CA LYS A 22 -3.49 -7.64 6.06
C LYS A 22 -3.00 -7.28 4.66
N LEU A 23 -3.80 -7.56 3.64
CA LEU A 23 -3.46 -7.22 2.25
C LEU A 23 -3.31 -5.70 2.05
N ASP A 24 -4.19 -4.90 2.65
CA ASP A 24 -4.07 -3.44 2.54
C ASP A 24 -2.83 -2.91 3.28
N ILE A 25 -2.50 -3.46 4.46
CA ILE A 25 -1.24 -3.14 5.17
C ILE A 25 -0.02 -3.46 4.28
N LEU A 26 0.01 -4.65 3.67
CA LEU A 26 1.06 -5.07 2.75
C LEU A 26 1.20 -4.10 1.58
N LYS A 27 0.09 -3.65 0.97
CA LYS A 27 0.14 -2.68 -0.14
C LYS A 27 0.81 -1.37 0.26
N TYR A 28 0.38 -0.74 1.36
CA TYR A 28 0.97 0.53 1.79
C TYR A 28 2.42 0.38 2.22
N LEU A 29 2.75 -0.70 2.93
CA LEU A 29 4.12 -0.95 3.36
C LEU A 29 5.03 -1.28 2.17
N GLY A 30 4.54 -2.05 1.19
CA GLY A 30 5.24 -2.38 -0.06
C GLY A 30 5.50 -1.15 -0.93
N ILE A 31 4.55 -0.21 -1.02
CA ILE A 31 4.76 1.07 -1.72
C ILE A 31 5.92 1.85 -1.06
N LEU A 32 5.93 1.94 0.27
CA LEU A 32 7.00 2.63 1.00
C LEU A 32 8.34 1.89 0.91
N TYR A 33 8.33 0.57 0.92
CA TYR A 33 9.48 -0.29 0.72
C TYR A 33 10.14 -0.01 -0.62
N HIS A 34 9.41 -0.18 -1.73
CA HIS A 34 9.95 0.05 -3.07
C HIS A 34 10.36 1.50 -3.29
N SER A 35 9.59 2.45 -2.74
CA SER A 35 9.95 3.88 -2.76
C SER A 35 11.38 4.08 -2.23
N LYS A 36 11.71 3.45 -1.09
CA LYS A 36 13.01 3.60 -0.44
C LYS A 36 14.11 2.75 -1.08
N VAL A 37 13.83 1.46 -1.30
CA VAL A 37 14.82 0.45 -1.73
C VAL A 37 15.13 0.58 -3.22
N ASN A 38 14.10 0.66 -4.08
CA ASN A 38 14.28 0.60 -5.53
C ASN A 38 14.31 1.98 -6.19
N PHE A 39 13.51 2.93 -5.71
CA PHE A 39 13.38 4.25 -6.32
C PHE A 39 14.15 5.37 -5.59
N ARG A 40 14.84 5.04 -4.49
CA ARG A 40 15.64 5.98 -3.66
C ARG A 40 14.86 7.20 -3.15
N LYS A 41 13.52 7.17 -3.22
CA LYS A 41 12.62 8.17 -2.66
C LYS A 41 12.39 7.84 -1.19
N ARG A 42 13.05 8.61 -0.32
CA ARG A 42 13.08 8.34 1.13
C ARG A 42 11.73 8.56 1.82
N LYS A 43 10.87 9.42 1.27
CA LYS A 43 9.62 9.86 1.90
C LYS A 43 8.54 10.05 0.85
N LEU A 44 7.32 9.60 1.15
CA LEU A 44 6.11 9.86 0.37
C LEU A 44 5.13 10.69 1.18
N ASN A 45 4.26 11.46 0.53
CA ASN A 45 3.09 12.05 1.19
C ASN A 45 1.85 11.16 1.03
N PHE A 46 0.76 11.51 1.73
CA PHE A 46 -0.50 10.78 1.65
C PHE A 46 -1.06 10.67 0.22
N GLU A 47 -0.94 11.74 -0.57
CA GLU A 47 -1.44 11.77 -1.94
C GLU A 47 -0.69 10.77 -2.84
N GLN A 48 0.63 10.69 -2.70
CA GLN A 48 1.46 9.70 -3.40
C GLN A 48 1.09 8.26 -3.01
N LEU A 49 0.85 8.01 -1.73
CA LEU A 49 0.41 6.68 -1.28
C LEU A 49 -0.96 6.31 -1.83
N LEU A 50 -1.90 7.25 -1.82
CA LEU A 50 -3.24 7.08 -2.38
C LEU A 50 -3.20 6.84 -3.89
N TYR A 51 -2.37 7.60 -4.59
CA TYR A 51 -2.15 7.45 -6.03
C TYR A 51 -1.73 6.03 -6.38
N TYR A 52 -0.65 5.53 -5.77
CA TYR A 52 -0.14 4.19 -6.07
C TYR A 52 -1.13 3.09 -5.67
N ASN A 53 -1.81 3.25 -4.52
CA ASN A 53 -2.83 2.29 -4.10
C ASN A 53 -4.04 2.26 -5.06
N SER A 54 -4.40 3.40 -5.65
CA SER A 54 -5.50 3.48 -6.61
C SER A 54 -5.12 2.85 -7.94
N LEU A 55 -3.90 3.08 -8.42
CA LEU A 55 -3.41 2.41 -9.63
C LEU A 55 -3.32 0.88 -9.47
N LEU A 56 -2.92 0.40 -8.29
CA LEU A 56 -2.97 -1.02 -7.98
C LEU A 56 -4.38 -1.59 -8.08
N TYR A 57 -5.41 -0.80 -7.79
CA TYR A 57 -6.80 -1.22 -8.00
C TYR A 57 -7.19 -1.19 -9.48
N ALA A 58 -6.87 -0.12 -10.20
CA ALA A 58 -7.22 0.06 -11.61
C ALA A 58 -6.65 -1.04 -12.52
N GLU A 59 -5.39 -1.42 -12.31
CA GLU A 59 -4.72 -2.44 -13.12
C GLU A 59 -5.22 -3.86 -12.87
N ASN A 60 -5.97 -4.09 -11.79
CA ASN A 60 -6.63 -5.37 -11.56
C ASN A 60 -7.94 -5.53 -12.36
N LYS A 61 -8.34 -4.54 -13.19
CA LYS A 61 -9.33 -4.57 -14.30
C LYS A 61 -10.70 -5.27 -14.09
N GLU A 62 -11.03 -5.74 -12.90
CA GLU A 62 -12.24 -6.53 -12.64
C GLU A 62 -13.48 -5.68 -12.30
N TYR A 63 -13.42 -4.34 -12.39
CA TYR A 63 -14.48 -3.49 -11.85
C TYR A 63 -14.91 -2.38 -12.80
N ASP A 64 -16.19 -2.39 -13.18
CA ASP A 64 -16.92 -1.31 -13.88
C ASP A 64 -17.16 -0.05 -12.99
N ILE A 65 -16.44 0.08 -11.88
CA ILE A 65 -16.62 1.17 -10.92
C ILE A 65 -15.59 2.26 -11.23
N PRO A 66 -16.01 3.51 -11.49
CA PRO A 66 -15.08 4.62 -11.69
C PRO A 66 -14.08 4.73 -10.53
N LEU A 67 -12.79 4.88 -10.88
CA LEU A 67 -11.69 4.85 -9.92
C LEU A 67 -11.81 5.95 -8.86
N ILE A 68 -12.50 7.07 -9.16
CA ILE A 68 -12.78 8.15 -8.21
C ILE A 68 -13.50 7.66 -6.94
N TYR A 69 -14.45 6.73 -7.04
CA TYR A 69 -15.17 6.22 -5.87
C TYR A 69 -14.25 5.41 -4.95
N LYS A 70 -13.38 4.60 -5.56
CA LYS A 70 -12.35 3.85 -4.84
C LYS A 70 -11.35 4.80 -4.18
N TYR A 71 -10.87 5.80 -4.90
CA TYR A 71 -9.95 6.83 -4.40
C TYR A 71 -10.52 7.55 -3.16
N LEU A 72 -11.78 7.99 -3.22
CA LEU A 72 -12.44 8.68 -2.11
C LEU A 72 -12.65 7.76 -0.90
N LYS A 73 -13.00 6.49 -1.12
CA LYS A 73 -13.12 5.48 -0.06
C LYS A 73 -11.77 5.21 0.61
N ASP A 74 -10.73 5.02 -0.18
CA ASP A 74 -9.39 4.72 0.31
C ASP A 74 -8.79 5.91 1.07
N LYS A 75 -9.05 7.15 0.64
CA LYS A 75 -8.64 8.36 1.37
C LYS A 75 -9.04 8.33 2.84
N LYS A 76 -10.23 7.84 3.17
CA LYS A 76 -10.67 7.69 4.57
C LYS A 76 -9.97 6.54 5.30
N ARG A 77 -9.63 5.46 4.58
CA ARG A 77 -9.04 4.24 5.14
C ARG A 77 -7.53 4.37 5.35
N THR A 78 -6.82 5.08 4.48
CA THR A 78 -5.36 5.25 4.53
C THR A 78 -4.90 5.79 5.88
N ASN A 79 -5.61 6.78 6.44
CA ASN A 79 -5.27 7.33 7.76
C ASN A 79 -5.17 6.25 8.83
N LYS A 80 -6.14 5.33 8.89
CA LYS A 80 -6.15 4.23 9.86
C LYS A 80 -4.98 3.26 9.65
N ILE A 81 -4.67 2.94 8.39
CA ILE A 81 -3.57 2.03 8.06
C ILE A 81 -2.22 2.66 8.43
N ILE A 82 -2.03 3.93 8.12
CA ILE A 82 -0.81 4.67 8.43
C ILE A 82 -0.61 4.78 9.94
N ILE A 83 -1.66 5.09 10.72
CA ILE A 83 -1.58 5.08 12.20
C ILE A 83 -1.18 3.69 12.71
N ASN A 84 -1.79 2.62 12.18
CA ASN A 84 -1.45 1.26 12.62
C ASN A 84 0.00 0.90 12.30
N LEU A 85 0.48 1.21 11.10
CA LEU A 85 1.86 0.97 10.68
C LEU A 85 2.87 1.75 11.52
N GLU A 86 2.53 2.98 11.92
CA GLU A 86 3.36 3.80 12.81
C GLU A 86 3.41 3.21 14.22
N ASN A 87 2.26 2.81 14.78
CA ASN A 87 2.18 2.16 16.09
C ASN A 87 2.97 0.83 16.14
N LEU A 88 3.02 0.10 15.03
CA LEU A 88 3.84 -1.12 14.89
C LEU A 88 5.34 -0.80 14.73
N GLY A 89 5.72 0.46 14.51
CA GLY A 89 7.09 0.91 14.29
C GLY A 89 7.63 0.61 12.89
N PHE A 90 6.77 0.23 11.95
CA PHE A 90 7.16 -0.09 10.57
C PHE A 90 7.36 1.15 9.72
N ILE A 91 6.69 2.25 10.06
CA ILE A 91 6.85 3.54 9.40
C ILE A 91 7.06 4.65 10.42
N GLN A 92 7.51 5.79 9.92
CA GLN A 92 7.60 7.04 10.67
C GLN A 92 6.86 8.13 9.91
N ILE A 93 5.99 8.85 10.60
CA ILE A 93 5.34 10.05 10.08
C ILE A 93 6.13 11.27 10.55
N GLN A 94 6.34 12.21 9.65
CA GLN A 94 7.06 13.45 9.88
C GLN A 94 6.16 14.63 9.54
N GLY A 95 5.92 15.45 10.56
CA GLY A 95 5.14 16.66 10.53
C GLY A 95 4.98 17.20 11.94
N ASP A 96 4.47 18.42 12.04
CA ASP A 96 4.12 19.06 13.30
C ASP A 96 2.62 19.34 13.36
N ILE A 97 2.17 19.97 14.46
CA ILE A 97 0.75 20.33 14.69
C ILE A 97 0.19 21.31 13.65
N TYR A 98 1.05 22.00 12.89
CA TYR A 98 0.66 22.94 11.84
C TYR A 98 0.71 22.30 10.44
N THR A 99 1.27 21.10 10.33
CA THR A 99 1.41 20.39 9.07
C THR A 99 0.09 19.77 8.69
N SER A 100 -0.49 20.24 7.58
CA SER A 100 -1.71 19.62 7.05
C SER A 100 -1.47 18.15 6.69
N THR A 101 -2.49 17.30 6.86
CA THR A 101 -2.38 15.85 6.65
C THR A 101 -1.76 15.49 5.29
N ASN A 102 -2.14 16.21 4.23
CA ASN A 102 -1.66 15.96 2.87
C ASN A 102 -0.17 16.28 2.68
N LYS A 103 0.41 17.10 3.58
CA LYS A 103 1.82 17.50 3.58
C LYS A 103 2.69 16.63 4.48
N LEU A 104 2.09 15.80 5.35
CA LEU A 104 2.83 14.83 6.17
C LEU A 104 3.70 13.95 5.29
N LYS A 105 4.92 13.70 5.75
CA LYS A 105 5.90 12.85 5.06
C LYS A 105 6.01 11.53 5.80
N ILE A 106 5.89 10.45 5.05
CA ILE A 106 5.86 9.09 5.57
C ILE A 106 7.06 8.35 5.00
N SER A 107 7.80 7.64 5.85
CA SER A 107 8.93 6.81 5.45
C SER A 107 8.89 5.46 6.15
N ILE A 108 9.28 4.40 5.44
CA ILE A 108 9.50 3.09 6.06
C ILE A 108 10.75 3.11 6.96
N THR A 109 10.64 2.53 8.15
CA THR A 109 11.74 2.41 9.11
C THR A 109 12.69 1.28 8.70
N LYS A 110 13.76 1.03 9.48
CA LYS A 110 14.58 -0.17 9.31
C LYS A 110 13.78 -1.43 9.64
N LYS A 111 13.05 -1.40 10.76
CA LYS A 111 12.17 -2.48 11.22
C LYS A 111 11.15 -2.87 10.15
N GLY A 112 10.52 -1.90 9.49
CA GLY A 112 9.54 -2.19 8.43
C GLY A 112 10.14 -2.84 7.18
N ILE A 113 11.41 -2.55 6.88
CA ILE A 113 12.15 -3.22 5.79
C ILE A 113 12.46 -4.66 6.19
N GLU A 114 13.05 -4.85 7.37
CA GLU A 114 13.42 -6.17 7.90
C GLU A 114 12.19 -7.08 7.98
N GLU A 115 11.03 -6.55 8.39
CA GLU A 115 9.78 -7.28 8.41
C GLU A 115 9.36 -7.76 7.01
N ILE A 116 9.37 -6.87 6.00
CA ILE A 116 9.06 -7.26 4.62
C ILE A 116 10.05 -8.30 4.09
N ASP A 117 11.34 -8.10 4.32
CA ASP A 117 12.39 -9.01 3.85
C ASP A 117 12.28 -10.39 4.51
N SER A 118 11.70 -10.48 5.72
CA SER A 118 11.44 -11.74 6.42
C SER A 118 10.24 -12.53 5.87
N TRP A 119 9.39 -11.91 5.05
CA TRP A 119 8.21 -12.56 4.50
C TRP A 119 8.57 -13.43 3.28
N GLU A 120 8.76 -14.72 3.51
CA GLU A 120 9.20 -15.66 2.47
C GLU A 120 8.09 -16.12 1.50
N SER A 121 6.82 -15.82 1.82
CA SER A 121 5.65 -16.26 1.04
C SER A 121 5.68 -15.77 -0.40
N GLU A 122 5.44 -16.68 -1.34
CA GLU A 122 5.39 -16.38 -2.78
C GLU A 122 4.32 -15.32 -3.11
N ASN A 123 3.20 -15.34 -2.39
CA ASN A 123 2.15 -14.35 -2.57
C ASN A 123 2.60 -12.94 -2.18
N VAL A 124 3.36 -12.82 -1.09
CA VAL A 124 3.93 -11.53 -0.69
C VAL A 124 4.87 -11.02 -1.78
N LYS A 125 5.77 -11.88 -2.29
CA LYS A 125 6.69 -11.55 -3.38
C LYS A 125 5.94 -11.09 -4.64
N MET A 126 4.91 -11.83 -5.05
CA MET A 126 4.08 -11.47 -6.20
C MET A 126 3.37 -10.10 -6.00
N GLN A 127 2.88 -9.81 -4.79
CA GLN A 127 2.26 -8.51 -4.50
C GLN A 127 3.30 -7.37 -4.52
N LEU A 128 4.50 -7.58 -3.98
CA LEU A 128 5.59 -6.61 -4.04
C LEU A 128 6.01 -6.34 -5.49
N GLU A 129 6.15 -7.39 -6.31
CA GLU A 129 6.46 -7.23 -7.73
C GLU A 129 5.40 -6.40 -8.47
N LYS A 130 4.11 -6.67 -8.23
CA LYS A 130 3.01 -5.84 -8.78
C LYS A 130 3.18 -4.37 -8.39
N ILE A 131 3.46 -4.10 -7.11
CA ILE A 131 3.69 -2.73 -6.61
C ILE A 131 4.89 -2.09 -7.32
N TYR A 132 6.00 -2.81 -7.44
CA TYR A 132 7.19 -2.33 -8.13
C TYR A 132 6.88 -1.95 -9.60
N ILE A 133 6.19 -2.83 -10.34
CA ILE A 133 5.81 -2.59 -11.74
C ILE A 133 4.94 -1.35 -11.87
N ILE A 134 3.92 -1.20 -11.03
CA ILE A 134 3.05 -0.01 -11.02
C ILE A 134 3.87 1.25 -10.77
N MET A 135 4.71 1.26 -9.74
CA MET A 135 5.52 2.43 -9.40
C MET A 135 6.52 2.80 -10.49
N LYS A 136 7.04 1.80 -11.22
CA LYS A 136 7.97 1.97 -12.33
C LYS A 136 7.26 2.54 -13.57
N ASN A 137 6.10 2.00 -13.93
CA ASN A 137 5.38 2.37 -15.15
C ASN A 137 4.60 3.69 -14.98
N TYR A 138 4.16 3.98 -13.76
CA TYR A 138 3.35 5.15 -13.44
C TYR A 138 4.03 5.98 -12.35
N PRO A 139 5.16 6.66 -12.65
CA PRO A 139 5.79 7.52 -11.67
C PRO A 139 4.85 8.66 -11.28
N TYR A 140 4.75 8.94 -9.98
CA TYR A 140 3.91 10.03 -9.49
C TYR A 140 4.39 11.38 -10.05
N ASP A 141 3.48 12.05 -10.76
CA ASP A 141 3.61 13.43 -11.21
C ASP A 141 2.31 14.18 -10.84
N ASN A 142 2.45 15.22 -10.03
CA ASN A 142 1.34 16.02 -9.52
C ASN A 142 0.63 16.85 -10.61
N LYS A 143 1.18 16.90 -11.83
CA LYS A 143 0.59 17.55 -12.99
C LYS A 143 0.06 16.59 -14.05
N SER A 144 0.17 15.28 -13.81
CA SER A 144 -0.26 14.27 -14.78
C SER A 144 -1.78 14.32 -14.98
N ILE A 145 -2.19 14.83 -16.15
CA ILE A 145 -3.57 14.80 -16.64
C ILE A 145 -4.08 13.36 -16.64
N LYS A 146 -3.22 12.38 -16.94
CA LYS A 146 -3.56 10.95 -17.01
C LYS A 146 -4.21 10.41 -15.75
N PHE A 147 -3.79 10.83 -14.55
CA PHE A 147 -4.43 10.32 -13.33
C PHE A 147 -5.80 10.94 -13.10
N LYS A 148 -5.97 12.22 -13.46
CA LYS A 148 -7.29 12.84 -13.41
C LYS A 148 -8.23 12.15 -14.38
N ASP A 149 -7.78 11.90 -15.61
CA ASP A 149 -8.57 11.16 -16.60
C ASP A 149 -8.92 9.76 -16.08
N LEU A 150 -7.93 9.00 -15.58
CA LEU A 150 -8.13 7.68 -14.97
C LEU A 150 -9.14 7.68 -13.79
N LEU A 151 -9.25 8.78 -13.04
CA LEU A 151 -10.23 8.87 -11.93
C LEU A 151 -11.68 8.89 -12.44
N TYR A 152 -11.92 9.54 -13.59
CA TYR A 152 -13.26 9.75 -14.17
C TYR A 152 -13.55 8.87 -15.39
N GLU A 153 -12.58 8.07 -15.86
CA GLU A 153 -12.83 7.01 -16.85
C GLU A 153 -13.91 6.05 -16.32
N GLY A 154 -15.01 5.92 -17.07
CA GLY A 154 -16.20 5.13 -16.69
C GLY A 154 -17.50 5.92 -16.52
N GLU A 155 -17.55 7.24 -16.78
CA GLU A 155 -18.80 8.04 -16.80
C GLU A 155 -19.56 8.03 -18.15
N HIS A 156 -19.51 6.92 -18.90
CA HIS A 156 -20.20 6.80 -20.19
C HIS A 156 -21.22 5.66 -20.18
#